data_AF-A0A2G8L1R0-F1
#
_entry.id   AF-A0A2G8L1R0-F1
#
_cell.length_a   1.000
_cell.length_b   1.000
_cell.length_c   1.000
_cell.angle_alpha   90.00
_cell.angle_beta   90.00
_cell.angle_gamma   90.00
#
_symmetry.space_group_name_H-M   'P 1'
#
loop_
_entity.id
_entity.type
_entity.pdbx_description
1 polymer ?
#
loop_
_entity_poly.entity_id
_entity_poly.type
_entity_poly.pdbx_seq_one_letter_code
_entity_poly.pdbx_strand_id
1 'polypeptide(L)'
;MRFYSRLRNVSMPEIIRSMRNRDERWTKFLPIYAEKWRDTAINWITLCERLMIVFYEDLEENPIHELTRMVKFLGQPVLPRRIQCAVHLYAPMKGRQDHASQMTFDPYTSEMHGIVDGYITEVNRTLLQKNANPLPVYEKYLLSS
;
A
#
# COMPACT_ATOMS: atom_id res chain seq x y z
N MET A 1 -8.13 -18.62 1.86
CA MET A 1 -7.62 -17.30 2.31
C MET A 1 -8.56 -16.72 3.37
N ARG A 2 -8.30 -16.96 4.67
CA ARG A 2 -9.15 -16.53 5.81
C ARG A 2 -8.40 -15.50 6.68
N PHE A 3 -7.94 -14.39 6.11
CA PHE A 3 -7.03 -13.47 6.83
C PHE A 3 -7.73 -12.39 7.68
N TYR A 4 -9.02 -12.11 7.45
CA TYR A 4 -9.78 -11.15 8.25
C TYR A 4 -10.33 -11.70 9.58
N SER A 5 -9.97 -12.92 10.02
CA SER A 5 -10.56 -13.50 11.25
C SER A 5 -9.99 -12.95 12.56
N ARG A 6 -8.72 -12.53 12.61
CA ARG A 6 -8.10 -12.07 13.87
C ARG A 6 -8.29 -10.59 14.19
N LEU A 7 -8.60 -9.75 13.19
CA LEU A 7 -8.97 -8.34 13.41
C LEU A 7 -10.49 -8.12 13.46
N ARG A 8 -11.29 -9.18 13.30
CA ARG A 8 -12.76 -9.08 13.20
C ARG A 8 -13.45 -8.60 14.48
N ASN A 9 -12.74 -8.58 15.61
CA ASN A 9 -13.27 -8.21 16.92
C ASN A 9 -12.59 -6.98 17.55
N VAL A 10 -11.78 -6.21 16.81
CA VAL A 10 -11.11 -5.02 17.34
C VAL A 10 -11.53 -3.80 16.53
N SER A 11 -12.00 -2.76 17.22
CA SER A 11 -12.43 -1.53 16.58
C SER A 11 -11.23 -0.69 16.11
N MET A 12 -11.41 0.11 15.04
CA MET A 12 -10.36 1.01 14.54
C MET A 12 -9.80 1.96 15.63
N PRO A 13 -10.62 2.57 16.52
CA PRO A 13 -10.10 3.39 17.61
C PRO A 13 -9.15 2.65 18.56
N GLU A 14 -9.42 1.37 18.84
CA GLU A 14 -8.54 0.56 19.69
C GLU A 14 -7.20 0.27 19.02
N ILE A 15 -7.20 0.06 17.71
CA ILE A 15 -5.98 -0.12 16.91
C ILE A 15 -5.15 1.17 16.93
N ILE A 16 -5.78 2.32 16.68
CA ILE A 16 -5.10 3.63 16.69
C ILE A 16 -4.50 3.91 18.08
N ARG A 17 -5.24 3.59 19.16
CA ARG A 17 -4.72 3.74 20.53
C ARG A 17 -3.52 2.83 20.80
N SER A 18 -3.56 1.58 20.34
CA SER A 18 -2.46 0.62 20.46
C SER A 18 -1.21 1.09 19.70
N MET A 19 -1.38 1.63 18.49
CA MET A 19 -0.32 2.28 17.70
C MET A 19 0.26 3.49 18.44
N ARG A 20 -0.59 4.40 18.94
CA ARG A 20 -0.18 5.63 19.64
C ARG A 20 0.65 5.34 20.89
N ASN A 21 0.22 4.33 21.64
CA ASN A 21 0.90 3.93 22.87
C ASN A 21 2.08 2.99 22.62
N ARG A 22 2.27 2.52 21.37
CA ARG A 22 3.26 1.51 21.01
C ARG A 22 3.22 0.31 21.97
N ASP A 23 2.02 -0.15 22.28
CA ASP A 23 1.83 -1.22 23.26
C ASP A 23 2.30 -2.59 22.73
N GLU A 24 2.34 -3.58 23.61
CA GLU A 24 2.79 -4.94 23.28
C GLU A 24 2.03 -5.56 22.10
N ARG A 25 0.76 -5.18 21.93
CA ARG A 25 -0.07 -5.66 20.82
C ARG A 25 0.47 -5.12 19.50
N TRP A 26 0.70 -3.81 19.42
CA TRP A 26 1.26 -3.18 18.23
C TRP A 26 2.67 -3.71 17.93
N THR A 27 3.53 -3.76 18.96
CA THR A 27 4.93 -4.16 18.79
C THR A 27 5.09 -5.62 18.36
N LYS A 28 4.20 -6.51 18.79
CA LYS A 28 4.17 -7.91 18.32
C LYS A 28 3.57 -8.08 16.93
N PHE A 29 2.55 -7.29 16.58
CA PHE A 29 1.85 -7.46 15.31
C PHE A 29 2.60 -6.87 14.14
N LEU A 30 3.20 -5.69 14.31
CA LEU A 30 3.87 -5.00 13.21
C LEU A 30 4.87 -5.89 12.45
N PRO A 31 5.89 -6.52 13.09
CA PRO A 31 6.89 -7.29 12.36
C PRO A 31 6.26 -8.44 11.56
N ILE A 32 5.23 -9.09 12.11
CA ILE A 32 4.52 -10.19 11.43
C ILE A 32 3.81 -9.71 10.16
N TYR A 33 3.19 -8.53 10.19
CA TYR A 33 2.48 -8.00 9.02
C TYR A 33 3.44 -7.37 8.01
N ALA A 34 4.50 -6.70 8.49
CA ALA A 34 5.54 -6.15 7.65
C ALA A 34 6.27 -7.26 6.88
N GLU A 35 6.62 -8.36 7.55
CA GLU A 35 7.23 -9.53 6.93
C GLU A 35 6.31 -10.17 5.89
N LYS A 36 5.03 -10.36 6.22
CA LYS A 36 4.06 -10.90 5.25
C LYS A 36 3.91 -10.01 4.02
N TRP A 37 3.90 -8.69 4.21
CA TRP A 37 3.86 -7.74 3.10
C TRP A 37 5.10 -7.91 2.21
N ARG A 38 6.31 -7.93 2.81
CA ARG A 38 7.57 -8.17 2.11
C ARG A 38 7.51 -9.47 1.30
N ASP A 39 7.21 -10.58 1.96
CA ASP A 39 7.22 -11.91 1.34
C ASP A 39 6.20 -11.98 0.20
N THR A 40 5.02 -11.39 0.40
CA THR A 40 4.00 -11.35 -0.65
C THR A 40 4.50 -10.53 -1.84
N ALA A 41 5.04 -9.34 -1.61
CA ALA A 41 5.55 -8.49 -2.68
C ALA A 41 6.68 -9.17 -3.45
N ILE A 42 7.69 -9.68 -2.76
CA ILE A 42 8.84 -10.38 -3.37
C ILE A 42 8.37 -11.61 -4.14
N ASN A 43 7.51 -12.45 -3.57
CA ASN A 43 7.00 -13.63 -4.26
C ASN A 43 6.26 -13.27 -5.55
N TRP A 44 5.43 -12.23 -5.55
CA TRP A 44 4.74 -11.80 -6.77
C TRP A 44 5.72 -11.28 -7.81
N ILE A 45 6.67 -10.42 -7.42
CA ILE A 45 7.66 -9.85 -8.33
C ILE A 45 8.57 -10.93 -8.94
N THR A 46 8.90 -11.96 -8.16
CA THR A 46 9.86 -12.99 -8.58
C THR A 46 9.23 -14.15 -9.33
N LEU A 47 8.04 -14.58 -8.92
CA LEU A 47 7.40 -15.81 -9.40
C LEU A 47 6.31 -15.58 -10.44
N CYS A 48 5.70 -14.39 -10.51
CA CYS A 48 4.69 -14.14 -11.53
C CYS A 48 5.32 -13.88 -12.90
N GLU A 49 5.00 -14.72 -13.88
CA GLU A 49 5.47 -14.56 -15.27
C GLU A 49 4.91 -13.29 -15.92
N ARG A 50 3.68 -12.93 -15.56
CA ARG A 50 2.95 -11.78 -16.12
C ARG A 50 2.41 -10.91 -14.99
N LEU A 51 3.17 -9.87 -14.66
CA LEU A 51 2.87 -8.94 -13.58
C LEU A 51 2.81 -7.50 -14.12
N MET A 52 1.84 -6.72 -13.65
CA MET A 52 1.83 -5.28 -13.83
C MET A 52 1.81 -4.60 -12.47
N ILE A 53 2.78 -3.73 -12.25
CA ILE A 53 2.88 -2.91 -11.05
C ILE A 53 2.13 -1.61 -11.30
N VAL A 54 1.29 -1.24 -10.35
CA VAL A 54 0.58 0.04 -10.33
C VAL A 54 0.78 0.65 -8.96
N PHE A 55 1.34 1.85 -8.95
CA PHE A 55 1.48 2.63 -7.73
C PHE A 55 0.21 3.40 -7.45
N TYR A 56 -0.11 3.56 -6.17
CA TYR A 56 -1.32 4.25 -5.76
C TYR A 56 -1.25 5.72 -6.15
N GLU A 57 -0.07 6.32 -6.04
CA GLU A 57 0.25 7.70 -6.38
C GLU A 57 -0.05 7.99 -7.86
N ASP A 58 0.45 7.14 -8.77
CA ASP A 58 0.20 7.28 -10.21
C ASP A 58 -1.28 7.13 -10.54
N LEU A 59 -1.97 6.21 -9.85
CA LEU A 59 -3.40 5.96 -10.03
C LEU A 59 -4.24 7.14 -9.53
N GLU A 60 -3.82 7.79 -8.44
CA GLU A 60 -4.45 8.98 -7.90
C GLU A 60 -4.21 10.20 -8.81
N GLU A 61 -2.98 10.40 -9.28
CA GLU A 61 -2.59 11.53 -10.11
C GLU A 61 -3.22 11.45 -11.51
N ASN A 62 -3.21 10.27 -12.13
CA ASN A 62 -3.73 10.08 -13.48
C ASN A 62 -4.53 8.77 -13.61
N PRO A 63 -5.75 8.73 -13.05
CA PRO A 63 -6.56 7.52 -13.02
C PRO A 63 -6.97 7.04 -14.42
N ILE A 64 -7.17 7.95 -15.38
CA ILE A 64 -7.51 7.58 -16.76
C ILE A 64 -6.35 6.79 -17.39
N HIS A 65 -5.12 7.24 -17.21
CA HIS A 65 -3.93 6.58 -17.72
C HIS A 65 -3.74 5.20 -17.08
N GLU A 66 -3.74 5.12 -15.75
CA GLU A 66 -3.49 3.87 -15.04
C GLU A 66 -4.59 2.83 -15.27
N LEU A 67 -5.86 3.23 -15.28
CA LEU A 67 -6.96 2.31 -15.63
C LEU A 67 -6.85 1.82 -17.08
N THR A 68 -6.40 2.67 -18.00
CA THR A 68 -6.14 2.25 -19.39
C THR A 68 -5.02 1.22 -19.46
N ARG A 69 -3.92 1.43 -18.73
CA ARG A 69 -2.82 0.45 -18.62
C ARG A 69 -3.32 -0.88 -18.07
N MET A 70 -4.12 -0.87 -16.99
CA MET A 70 -4.72 -2.06 -16.40
C MET A 70 -5.57 -2.84 -17.40
N VAL A 71 -6.49 -2.17 -18.10
CA VAL A 71 -7.39 -2.82 -19.06
C VAL A 71 -6.61 -3.44 -20.23
N LYS A 72 -5.60 -2.73 -20.75
CA LYS A 72 -4.69 -3.25 -21.79
C LYS A 72 -3.91 -4.46 -21.29
N PHE A 73 -3.35 -4.39 -20.08
CA PHE A 73 -2.66 -5.51 -19.47
C PHE A 73 -3.60 -6.71 -19.27
N LEU A 74 -4.89 -6.52 -19.00
CA LEU A 74 -5.85 -7.63 -18.93
C LEU A 74 -6.26 -8.19 -20.31
N GLY A 75 -5.72 -7.64 -21.41
CA GLY A 75 -6.08 -8.06 -22.77
C GLY A 75 -7.51 -7.69 -23.16
N GLN A 76 -8.11 -6.71 -22.47
CA GLN A 76 -9.48 -6.27 -22.71
C GLN A 76 -9.51 -5.05 -23.64
N PRO A 77 -10.59 -4.86 -24.42
CA PRO A 77 -10.74 -3.67 -25.24
C PRO A 77 -10.86 -2.43 -24.35
N VAL A 78 -10.12 -1.38 -24.70
CA VAL A 78 -10.21 -0.08 -24.02
C VAL A 78 -11.49 0.60 -24.46
N LEU A 79 -12.44 0.76 -23.54
CA LEU A 79 -13.71 1.45 -23.76
C LEU A 79 -13.69 2.79 -23.02
N PRO A 80 -13.41 3.92 -23.71
CA PRO A 80 -13.23 5.23 -23.06
C PRO A 80 -14.40 5.63 -22.15
N ARG A 81 -15.65 5.33 -22.58
CA ARG A 81 -16.86 5.60 -21.78
C ARG A 81 -16.87 4.86 -20.45
N ARG A 82 -16.34 3.63 -20.39
CA ARG A 82 -16.26 2.84 -19.15
C ARG A 82 -15.18 3.36 -18.22
N ILE A 83 -14.04 3.79 -18.77
CA ILE A 83 -12.96 4.42 -18.00
C ILE A 83 -13.44 5.74 -17.42
N GLN A 84 -14.06 6.60 -18.24
CA GLN A 84 -14.65 7.86 -17.79
C GLN A 84 -15.70 7.63 -16.70
N CYS A 85 -16.59 6.65 -16.88
CA CYS A 85 -17.59 6.28 -15.88
C CYS A 85 -16.94 5.86 -14.56
N ALA A 86 -15.90 5.01 -14.61
CA ALA A 86 -15.17 4.61 -13.42
C ALA A 86 -14.56 5.81 -12.70
N VAL A 87 -13.92 6.73 -13.43
CA VAL A 87 -13.29 7.94 -12.85
C VAL A 87 -14.31 8.96 -12.34
N HIS A 88 -15.49 9.08 -12.96
CA HIS A 88 -16.50 10.05 -12.51
C HIS A 88 -17.34 9.50 -11.34
N LEU A 89 -17.62 8.19 -11.32
CA LEU A 89 -18.34 7.55 -10.21
C LEU A 89 -17.45 7.30 -9.00
N TYR A 90 -16.17 7.02 -9.22
CA TYR A 90 -15.15 7.23 -8.20
C TYR A 90 -14.77 8.71 -8.22
N ALA A 91 -15.63 9.55 -7.64
CA ALA A 91 -15.11 10.77 -7.00
C ALA A 91 -13.84 10.37 -6.23
N PRO A 92 -12.83 11.28 -6.10
CA PRO A 92 -11.65 10.96 -5.30
C PRO A 92 -12.18 10.36 -4.01
N MET A 93 -11.54 9.30 -3.51
CA MET A 93 -11.84 8.75 -2.19
C MET A 93 -11.66 9.89 -1.16
N LYS A 94 -12.56 10.87 -1.14
CA LYS A 94 -12.48 12.16 -0.43
C LYS A 94 -12.60 11.90 1.07
N GLY A 95 -13.11 10.74 1.46
CA GLY A 95 -13.06 10.24 2.83
C GLY A 95 -11.78 9.47 3.21
N ARG A 96 -10.83 9.22 2.29
CA ARG A 96 -9.53 8.62 2.63
C ARG A 96 -8.41 9.63 2.79
N GLN A 97 -8.56 10.86 2.28
CA GLN A 97 -7.74 11.99 2.75
C GLN A 97 -7.84 12.14 4.28
N ASP A 98 -8.96 11.69 4.88
CA ASP A 98 -9.10 11.62 6.34
C ASP A 98 -8.35 10.46 7.02
N HIS A 99 -7.86 9.44 6.30
CA HIS A 99 -7.09 8.37 6.97
C HIS A 99 -5.63 8.77 7.21
N ALA A 100 -5.02 9.52 6.28
CA ALA A 100 -3.76 10.19 6.55
C ALA A 100 -3.95 11.33 7.59
N SER A 101 -5.08 12.05 7.54
CA SER A 101 -5.40 13.09 8.54
C SER A 101 -5.63 12.53 9.96
N GLN A 102 -5.99 11.24 10.11
CA GLN A 102 -6.24 10.61 11.39
C GLN A 102 -4.97 10.20 12.15
N MET A 103 -3.86 9.93 11.45
CA MET A 103 -2.59 9.60 12.11
C MET A 103 -1.74 10.85 12.19
N THR A 104 -1.91 11.60 13.28
CA THR A 104 -1.14 12.81 13.60
C THR A 104 0.17 12.52 14.33
N PHE A 105 0.60 11.25 14.37
CA PHE A 105 1.79 10.80 15.09
C PHE A 105 2.44 9.65 14.33
N ASP A 106 3.75 9.52 14.50
CA ASP A 106 4.50 8.36 14.02
C ASP A 106 4.20 7.14 14.93
N PRO A 107 3.57 6.08 14.41
CA PRO A 107 3.24 4.89 15.19
C PRO A 107 4.43 3.97 15.43
N TYR A 108 5.57 4.21 14.77
CA TYR A 108 6.72 3.33 14.81
C TYR A 108 7.74 3.76 15.88
N THR A 109 8.46 2.80 16.44
CA THR A 109 9.73 3.07 17.14
C THR A 109 10.88 3.05 16.14
N SER A 110 12.07 3.52 16.52
CA SER A 110 13.26 3.41 15.67
C SER A 110 13.60 1.98 15.25
N GLU A 111 13.36 1.00 16.14
CA GLU A 111 13.53 -0.43 15.82
C GLU A 111 12.53 -0.88 14.75
N MET A 112 11.27 -0.47 14.89
CA MET A 112 10.22 -0.77 13.92
C MET A 112 10.48 -0.15 12.55
N HIS A 113 10.96 1.10 12.52
CA HIS A 113 11.42 1.74 11.30
C HIS A 113 12.52 0.92 10.62
N GLY A 114 13.53 0.49 11.37
CA GLY A 114 14.59 -0.36 10.83
C GLY A 114 14.07 -1.65 10.16
N ILE A 115 13.02 -2.27 10.71
CA ILE A 115 12.37 -3.44 10.13
C ILE A 115 11.61 -3.06 8.85
N VAL A 116 10.74 -2.06 8.92
CA VAL A 116 9.87 -1.65 7.81
C VAL A 116 10.68 -1.08 6.64
N ASP A 117 11.61 -0.17 6.91
CA ASP A 117 12.48 0.44 5.91
C ASP A 117 13.41 -0.58 5.27
N GLY A 118 13.90 -1.54 6.06
CA GLY A 118 14.66 -2.68 5.56
C GLY A 118 13.86 -3.50 4.54
N TYR A 119 12.60 -3.80 4.84
CA TYR A 119 11.71 -4.52 3.93
C TYR A 119 11.31 -3.70 2.69
N ILE A 120 11.08 -2.40 2.84
CA ILE A 120 10.83 -1.49 1.71
C ILE A 120 12.03 -1.49 0.77
N THR A 121 13.24 -1.37 1.32
CA THR A 121 14.49 -1.41 0.56
C THR A 121 14.65 -2.75 -0.18
N GLU A 122 14.33 -3.86 0.49
CA GLU A 122 14.42 -5.19 -0.11
C GLU A 122 13.45 -5.35 -1.30
N VAL A 123 12.18 -4.99 -1.12
CA VAL A 123 11.16 -5.02 -2.19
C VAL A 123 11.57 -4.12 -3.35
N ASN A 124 12.04 -2.90 -3.06
CA ASN A 124 12.47 -1.95 -4.08
C ASN A 124 13.65 -2.51 -4.89
N ARG A 125 14.62 -3.15 -4.23
CA ARG A 125 15.73 -3.82 -4.91
C ARG A 125 15.24 -4.94 -5.83
N THR A 126 14.26 -5.74 -5.38
CA THR A 126 13.69 -6.82 -6.20
C THR A 126 12.97 -6.27 -7.44
N LEU A 127 12.26 -5.14 -7.32
CA LEU A 127 11.65 -4.45 -8.47
C LEU A 127 12.71 -4.04 -9.50
N LEU A 128 13.78 -3.39 -9.05
CA LEU A 128 14.85 -2.91 -9.93
C LEU A 128 15.58 -4.07 -10.62
N GLN A 129 15.80 -5.20 -9.93
CA GLN A 129 16.38 -6.41 -10.52
C GLN A 129 15.52 -7.02 -11.64
N LYS A 130 14.22 -6.73 -11.65
CA LYS A 130 13.28 -7.12 -12.71
C LYS A 130 13.06 -6.01 -13.75
N ASN A 131 13.87 -4.96 -13.75
CA ASN A 131 13.73 -3.78 -14.60
C ASN A 131 12.37 -3.08 -14.47
N ALA A 132 11.74 -3.19 -13.31
CA ALA A 132 10.53 -2.43 -12.99
C ALA A 132 10.88 -1.04 -12.43
N ASN A 133 9.90 -0.15 -12.42
CA ASN A 133 10.05 1.15 -11.75
C ASN A 133 10.28 0.96 -10.24
N PRO A 134 11.09 1.84 -9.62
CA PRO A 134 11.27 1.82 -8.17
C PRO A 134 9.97 2.17 -7.45
N LEU A 135 9.89 1.82 -6.16
CA LEU A 135 8.83 2.30 -5.29
C LEU A 135 8.84 3.85 -5.24
N PRO A 136 7.66 4.51 -5.24
CA PRO A 136 7.57 5.95 -5.02
C PRO A 136 8.20 6.38 -3.70
N VAL A 137 8.70 7.63 -3.66
CA VAL A 137 9.19 8.24 -2.43
C VAL A 137 7.99 8.76 -1.63
N TYR A 138 7.81 8.25 -0.42
CA TYR A 138 6.66 8.56 0.44
C TYR A 138 6.89 9.78 1.36
N GLU A 139 7.80 10.68 1.01
CA GLU A 139 8.12 11.91 1.78
C GLU A 139 6.87 12.76 2.07
N LYS A 140 5.89 12.76 1.16
CA LYS A 140 4.60 13.46 1.33
C LYS A 140 3.75 12.98 2.53
N TYR A 141 4.09 11.83 3.13
CA TYR A 141 3.41 11.26 4.30
C TYR A 141 4.28 11.25 5.56
N LEU A 142 5.51 11.77 5.49
CA LEU A 142 6.33 11.95 6.67
C LEU A 142 5.74 13.10 7.49
N LEU A 143 5.13 12.76 8.62
CA LEU A 143 4.83 13.74 9.66
C LEU A 143 6.17 14.33 10.09
N SER A 144 6.26 15.66 10.08
CA SER A 144 7.44 16.40 10.54
C SER A 144 7.84 15.86 11.91
N SER A 145 9.05 15.29 11.99
CA SER A 145 9.64 14.72 13.19
C SER A 145 9.70 15.74 14.34
#